data_AF-A0A183JHR3-F1
#
_entry.id   AF-A0A183JHR3-F1
#
_cell.length_a   1.000
_cell.length_b   1.000
_cell.length_c   1.000
_cell.angle_alpha   90.00
_cell.angle_beta   90.00
_cell.angle_gamma   90.00
#
_symmetry.space_group_name_H-M   'P 1'
#
loop_
_entity.id
_entity.type
_entity.pdbx_description
1 polymer ?
#
loop_
_entity_poly.entity_id
_entity_poly.type
_entity_poly.pdbx_seq_one_letter_code
_entity_poly.pdbx_strand_id
1 'polypeptide(L)' 'MKGSLDVQLSDQQVGFRKDRSCTHRIATLRIIVEQSIEWNWSLYINFTDYEKAFDSVNRRILWKLLRHYGVST' A
#
# COMPACT_ATOMS: atom_id res chain seq x y z
N MET A 1 18.12 -11.54 3.54
CA MET A 1 16.66 -11.57 3.79
C MET A 1 15.98 -10.21 3.57
N LYS A 2 16.42 -9.10 4.19
CA LYS A 2 15.72 -7.79 4.13
C LYS A 2 15.50 -7.21 2.72
N GLY A 3 16.38 -7.51 1.75
CA GLY A 3 16.25 -7.01 0.38
C GLY A 3 15.31 -7.82 -0.53
N SER A 4 14.95 -9.06 -0.18
CA SER A 4 14.13 -9.92 -1.09
C SER A 4 12.67 -9.52 -1.08
N LEU A 5 12.12 -9.21 0.10
CA LEU A 5 10.70 -8.94 0.25
C LEU A 5 10.31 -7.58 -0.33
N ASP A 6 11.14 -6.56 -0.12
CA ASP A 6 10.89 -5.22 -0.67
C ASP A 6 10.82 -5.23 -2.21
N VAL A 7 11.58 -6.08 -2.89
CA VAL A 7 11.51 -6.23 -4.35
C VAL A 7 10.21 -6.89 -4.80
N GLN A 8 9.62 -7.74 -3.97
CA GLN A 8 8.37 -8.45 -4.26
C GLN A 8 7.12 -7.65 -3.89
N LEU A 9 7.23 -6.69 -2.97
CA LEU A 9 6.13 -5.81 -2.59
C LEU A 9 5.87 -4.79 -3.70
N SER A 10 4.58 -4.62 -4.00
CA SER A 10 4.09 -3.60 -4.93
C SER A 10 4.67 -2.22 -4.61
N ASP A 11 5.05 -1.48 -5.65
CA ASP A 11 5.55 -0.12 -5.51
C ASP A 11 4.51 0.84 -4.93
N GLN A 12 3.24 0.47 -5.06
CA GLN A 12 2.13 1.16 -4.43
C GLN A 12 2.16 1.01 -2.90
N GLN A 13 2.69 -0.06 -2.33
CA GLN A 13 2.83 -0.13 -0.88
C GLN A 13 3.94 0.82 -0.43
N VAL A 14 3.59 1.88 0.31
CA VAL A 14 4.57 2.84 0.87
C VAL A 14 4.68 2.76 2.39
N GLY A 15 3.64 2.27 3.06
CA GLY A 15 3.63 2.09 4.51
C GLY A 15 4.64 1.03 4.94
N PHE A 16 5.35 1.29 6.04
CA PHE A 16 6.33 0.39 6.65
C PHE A 16 7.50 -0.02 5.73
N ARG A 17 7.79 0.78 4.68
CA ARG A 17 8.94 0.57 3.79
C ARG A 17 10.00 1.64 4.01
N LYS A 18 11.26 1.22 3.96
CA LYS A 18 12.39 2.14 4.10
C LYS A 18 12.37 3.13 2.94
N ASP A 19 12.66 4.40 3.23
CA ASP A 19 12.82 5.47 2.25
C ASP A 19 11.55 5.76 1.41
N ARG A 20 10.37 5.30 1.86
CA ARG A 20 9.06 5.63 1.26
C ARG A 20 8.17 6.36 2.26
N SER A 21 7.45 7.38 1.79
CA SER A 21 6.54 8.22 2.59
C SER A 21 5.20 8.43 1.88
N CYS A 22 4.15 8.67 2.67
CA CYS A 22 2.82 9.04 2.17
C CYS A 22 2.80 10.40 1.44
N THR A 23 3.80 11.26 1.64
CA THR A 23 3.85 12.60 1.04
C THR A 23 3.72 12.57 -0.48
N HIS A 24 4.47 11.68 -1.15
CA HIS A 24 4.42 11.56 -2.61
C HIS A 24 3.06 11.08 -3.11
N ARG A 25 2.40 10.18 -2.37
CA ARG A 25 1.04 9.70 -2.71
C ARG A 25 -0.01 10.77 -2.54
N ILE A 26 0.08 11.58 -1.50
CA ILE A 26 -0.82 12.71 -1.28
C ILE A 26 -0.64 13.73 -2.40
N ALA A 27 0.60 14.04 -2.80
CA ALA A 27 0.89 14.92 -3.93
C ALA A 27 0.31 14.37 -5.24
N THR A 28 0.48 13.08 -5.50
CA THR A 28 -0.08 12.41 -6.69
C THR A 28 -1.62 12.49 -6.71
N LEU A 29 -2.27 12.23 -5.57
CA LEU A 29 -3.73 12.34 -5.46
C LEU A 29 -4.20 13.78 -5.73
N ARG A 30 -3.51 14.79 -5.20
CA ARG A 30 -3.80 16.21 -5.47
C ARG A 30 -3.70 16.52 -6.96
N ILE A 31 -2.63 16.09 -7.62
CA ILE A 31 -2.42 16.28 -9.06
C ILE A 31 -3.53 15.63 -9.90
N ILE A 32 -4.01 14.43 -9.52
CA ILE A 32 -5.11 13.75 -10.21
C ILE A 32 -6.43 14.53 -10.03
N VAL A 33 -6.69 15.04 -8.83
CA VAL A 33 -7.88 15.85 -8.53
C VAL A 33 -7.85 17.16 -9.32
N GLU A 34 -6.72 17.86 -9.29
CA GLU A 34 -6.54 19.14 -10.00
C GLU A 34 -6.71 18.98 -11.51
N GLN A 35 -6.12 17.96 -12.12
CA GLN A 35 -6.31 17.67 -13.55
C GLN A 35 -7.76 17.30 -13.86
N SER A 36 -8.41 16.48 -13.04
CA SER A 36 -9.81 16.12 -13.30
C SER A 36 -10.72 17.36 -13.32
N ILE A 37 -10.44 18.34 -12.46
CA ILE A 37 -11.13 19.64 -12.47
C ILE A 37 -10.80 20.44 -13.74
N GLU A 38 -9.52 20.53 -14.10
CA GLU A 38 -9.06 21.27 -15.29
C GLU A 38 -9.67 20.74 -16.59
N TRP A 39 -9.77 19.42 -16.73
CA TRP A 39 -10.28 18.75 -17.94
C TRP A 39 -11.79 18.46 -17.89
N ASN A 40 -12.47 18.90 -16.83
CA ASN A 40 -13.90 18.64 -16.59
C ASN A 40 -14.25 17.13 -16.68
N TRP A 41 -13.39 16.29 -16.14
CA TRP A 41 -13.59 14.84 -16.06
C TRP A 41 -14.27 14.44 -14.76
N SER A 42 -15.18 13.49 -14.84
CA SER A 42 -15.77 12.88 -13.64
C SER A 42 -14.72 12.01 -12.94
N LEU A 43 -14.42 12.35 -11.69
CA LEU A 43 -13.48 11.61 -10.84
C LEU A 43 -14.22 11.05 -9.62
N TYR A 44 -14.02 9.75 -9.35
CA TYR A 44 -14.53 9.08 -8.15
C TYR A 44 -13.37 8.56 -7.31
N ILE A 45 -13.36 8.88 -6.02
CA ILE A 45 -12.32 8.46 -5.07
C ILE A 45 -12.99 7.69 -3.94
N ASN A 46 -12.44 6.53 -3.60
CA ASN A 46 -12.86 5.75 -2.43
C ASN A 46 -11.71 5.65 -1.42
N PHE A 47 -12.03 5.86 -0.14
CA PHE A 47 -11.10 5.65 0.96
C PHE A 47 -11.49 4.35 1.67
N THR A 48 -10.55 3.41 1.76
CA THR A 48 -10.75 2.13 2.42
C THR A 48 -9.79 2.02 3.60
N ASP A 49 -10.33 1.73 4.77
CA ASP A 49 -9.57 1.48 5.99
C ASP A 49 -10.05 0.19 6.65
N TYR A 50 -9.14 -0.48 7.37
CA TYR A 50 -9.45 -1.73 8.07
C TYR A 50 -9.57 -1.48 9.57
N GLU A 51 -10.73 -1.77 10.14
CA GLU A 51 -10.91 -1.74 11.59
C GLU A 51 -9.97 -2.76 12.26
N LYS A 52 -9.14 -2.28 13.20
CA LYS A 52 -8.19 -3.10 13.97
C LYS A 52 -7.37 -4.04 13.07
N ALA A 53 -6.74 -3.47 12.05
CA ALA A 53 -6.06 -4.20 10.98
C ALA A 53 -5.13 -5.33 11.45
N PHE A 54 -4.41 -5.16 12.58
CA PHE A 54 -3.51 -6.19 13.10
C PHE A 54 -4.23 -7.28 13.92
N ASP A 55 -5.32 -6.94 14.61
CA ASP A 55 -6.11 -7.90 15.39
C ASP A 55 -6.98 -8.79 14.50
N SER A 56 -7.42 -8.26 13.36
CA SER A 56 -8.30 -8.96 12.41
C SER A 56 -7.55 -9.90 11.45
N VAL A 57 -6.21 -9.91 11.44
CA VAL A 57 -5.43 -10.79 10.55
C VAL A 57 -5.56 -12.26 10.94
N ASN A 58 -5.95 -13.11 9.98
CA ASN A 58 -5.89 -14.55 10.15
C ASN A 58 -4.42 -15.03 10.20
N ARG A 59 -3.93 -15.32 11.41
CA ARG A 59 -2.53 -15.75 11.65
C ARG A 59 -2.10 -16.96 10.84
N ARG A 60 -2.99 -17.94 10.62
CA ARG A 60 -2.67 -19.14 9.82
C ARG A 60 -2.39 -18.79 8.36
N ILE A 61 -3.15 -17.85 7.80
CA ILE A 61 -2.94 -17.37 6.43
C ILE A 61 -1.67 -16.53 6.36
N LEU A 62 -1.46 -15.62 7.33
CA LEU A 62 -0.26 -14.80 7.41
C LEU A 62 1.03 -15.64 7.38
N TRP A 63 1.12 -16.70 8.20
CA TRP A 63 2.30 -17.57 8.22
C TRP A 63 2.53 -18.31 6.89
N LYS A 64 1.46 -18.71 6.20
CA LYS A 64 1.60 -19.32 4.85
C LYS A 64 2.15 -18.31 3.84
N LEU A 65 1.68 -17.06 3.88
CA LEU A 65 2.15 -15.99 3.02
C LEU A 65 3.62 -15.65 3.30
N LEU A 66 4.01 -15.51 4.56
CA LEU A 66 5.40 -15.22 4.94
C LEU A 66 6.36 -16.29 4.42
N ARG A 67 6.00 -17.57 4.56
CA ARG A 67 6.79 -18.67 3.99
C ARG A 67 6.87 -18.63 2.46
N HIS A 68 5.76 -18.29 1.79
CA HIS A 68 5.74 -18.13 0.33
C HIS A 68 6.74 -17.05 -0.14
N TYR A 69 6.87 -15.97 0.63
CA TYR A 69 7.85 -14.92 0.37
C TYR A 69 9.26 -15.21 0.90
N GLY A 70 9.54 -16.43 1.35
CA GLY A 70 10.86 -16.84 1.83
C GLY A 70 11.25 -16.25 3.18
N VAL A 71 10.29 -15.72 3.95
CA VAL A 71 10.51 -15.31 5.33
C VAL A 71 10.42 -16.57 6.20
N SER A 72 11.58 -17.13 6.55
CA SER A 72 11.68 -18.21 7.53
C SER A 72 11.39 -17.64 8.91
N THR A 73 10.32 -18.12 9.53
CA THR A 73 9.94 -17.84 10.92
C THR A 73 10.47 -18.91 11.84
#